data_AF-A0A8S1HQ07-F1
#
_entry.id   AF-A0A8S1HQ07-F1
#
_cell.length_a   1.000
_cell.length_b   1.000
_cell.length_c   1.000
_cell.angle_alpha   90.00
_cell.angle_beta   90.00
_cell.angle_gamma   90.00
#
_symmetry.space_group_name_H-M   'P 1'
#
loop_
_entity.id
_entity.type
_entity.pdbx_description
1 polymer ?
#
loop_
_entity_poly.entity_id
_entity_poly.type
_entity_poly.pdbx_seq_one_letter_code
_entity_poly.pdbx_strand_id
1 'polypeptide(L)'
;MQKLIILIVLAGMIMARTQKSKPLCGLCMNIVQQLDEALKHGDDVEKAIYKFCKEDVPGFLVEMCHKVIEKNIDEIIEKLKKHEPAEQICNDILLCHD
;
A
#
# COMPACT_ATOMS: atom_id res chain seq x y z
N MET A 1 -14.57 -38.61 -10.34
CA MET A 1 -15.07 -37.22 -10.47
C MET A 1 -14.77 -36.37 -9.24
N GLN A 2 -15.11 -36.80 -8.02
CA GLN A 2 -14.86 -36.04 -6.78
C GLN A 2 -13.37 -35.78 -6.47
N LYS A 3 -12.48 -36.74 -6.75
CA LYS A 3 -11.02 -36.57 -6.61
C LYS A 3 -10.45 -35.47 -7.52
N LEU A 4 -11.06 -35.26 -8.70
CA LEU A 4 -10.65 -34.24 -9.66
C LEU A 4 -11.09 -32.84 -9.20
N ILE A 5 -12.29 -32.73 -8.61
CA ILE A 5 -12.80 -31.48 -8.02
C ILE A 5 -11.93 -31.05 -6.84
N ILE A 6 -11.52 -31.98 -5.97
CA ILE A 6 -10.64 -31.68 -4.83
C ILE A 6 -9.26 -31.16 -5.31
N LEU A 7 -8.70 -31.76 -6.37
CA LEU A 7 -7.44 -31.29 -6.95
C LEU A 7 -7.55 -29.89 -7.56
N ILE A 8 -8.65 -29.59 -8.24
CA ILE A 8 -8.91 -28.26 -8.82
C ILE A 8 -9.09 -27.21 -7.70
N VAL A 9 -9.78 -27.56 -6.62
CA VAL A 9 -9.99 -26.67 -5.46
C VAL A 9 -8.67 -26.42 -4.71
N LEU A 10 -7.86 -27.44 -4.48
CA LEU A 10 -6.53 -27.29 -3.87
C LEU A 10 -5.60 -26.45 -4.76
N ALA A 11 -5.59 -26.69 -6.07
CA ALA A 11 -4.84 -25.88 -7.02
C ALA A 11 -5.31 -24.41 -7.06
N GLY A 12 -6.63 -24.19 -7.01
CA GLY A 12 -7.23 -22.85 -6.99
C GLY A 12 -6.92 -22.05 -5.72
N MET A 13 -6.87 -22.68 -4.54
CA MET A 13 -6.48 -22.01 -3.30
C MET A 13 -5.01 -21.57 -3.28
N ILE A 14 -4.14 -22.28 -4.01
CA ILE A 14 -2.71 -21.94 -4.11
C ILE A 14 -2.51 -20.67 -4.98
N MET A 15 -3.36 -20.44 -5.99
CA MET A 15 -3.24 -19.30 -6.91
C MET A 15 -3.65 -17.94 -6.32
N ALA A 16 -4.36 -17.93 -5.19
CA ALA A 16 -4.87 -16.69 -4.58
C ALA A 16 -3.83 -15.91 -3.74
N ARG A 17 -2.62 -16.43 -3.54
CA ARG A 17 -1.64 -15.87 -2.58
C ARG A 17 -0.65 -14.84 -3.14
N THR A 18 -0.56 -14.61 -4.46
CA THR A 18 0.65 -13.96 -5.01
C THR A 18 0.44 -12.75 -5.92
N GLN A 19 -0.77 -12.24 -6.11
CA GLN A 19 -1.00 -11.09 -7.02
C GLN A 19 -1.41 -9.78 -6.32
N LYS A 20 -1.72 -9.82 -5.02
CA LYS A 20 -2.12 -8.61 -4.28
C LYS A 20 -0.94 -7.73 -3.87
N SER A 21 0.25 -8.28 -3.71
CA SER A 21 1.41 -7.54 -3.16
C SER A 21 1.90 -6.42 -4.09
N LYS A 22 1.97 -6.63 -5.41
CA LYS A 22 2.57 -5.63 -6.31
C LYS A 22 1.77 -4.32 -6.41
N PRO A 23 0.44 -4.32 -6.63
CA PRO A 23 -0.33 -3.08 -6.68
C PRO A 23 -0.38 -2.36 -5.33
N LEU A 24 -0.44 -3.11 -4.22
CA LEU A 24 -0.44 -2.55 -2.87
C LEU A 24 0.92 -1.94 -2.51
N CYS A 25 2.00 -2.60 -2.90
CA CYS A 25 3.36 -2.11 -2.73
C CYS A 25 3.54 -0.80 -3.50
N GLY A 26 3.17 -0.76 -4.78
CA GLY A 26 3.22 0.48 -5.58
C GLY A 26 2.38 1.61 -4.98
N LEU A 27 1.18 1.30 -4.48
CA LEU A 27 0.33 2.28 -3.78
C LEU A 27 1.03 2.82 -2.53
N CYS A 28 1.61 1.95 -1.70
CA CYS A 28 2.35 2.36 -0.52
C CYS A 28 3.54 3.26 -0.87
N MET A 29 4.36 2.84 -1.84
CA MET A 29 5.54 3.60 -2.26
C MET A 29 5.17 5.02 -2.69
N ASN A 30 4.08 5.16 -3.45
CA ASN A 30 3.58 6.48 -3.86
C ASN A 30 3.07 7.30 -2.65
N ILE A 31 2.34 6.68 -1.71
CA ILE A 31 1.89 7.37 -0.49
C ILE A 31 3.09 7.89 0.32
N VAL A 32 4.12 7.07 0.50
CA VAL A 32 5.34 7.45 1.22
C VAL A 32 6.05 8.62 0.52
N GLN A 33 6.12 8.59 -0.81
CA GLN A 33 6.69 9.70 -1.58
C GLN A 33 5.89 11.00 -1.40
N GLN A 34 4.57 10.96 -1.51
CA GLN A 34 3.74 12.16 -1.33
C GLN A 34 3.84 12.71 0.10
N LEU A 35 3.95 11.83 1.09
CA LEU A 35 4.19 12.20 2.49
C LEU A 35 5.53 12.93 2.66
N ASP A 36 6.61 12.38 2.09
CA ASP A 36 7.94 12.98 2.17
C ASP A 36 7.98 14.36 1.48
N GLU A 37 7.35 14.48 0.30
CA GLU A 37 7.23 15.76 -0.41
C GLU A 37 6.43 16.80 0.38
N ALA A 38 5.30 16.42 0.98
CA ALA A 38 4.49 17.33 1.78
C ALA A 38 5.25 17.80 3.04
N LEU A 39 5.96 16.89 3.73
CA LEU A 39 6.78 17.23 4.89
C LEU A 39 7.92 18.19 4.54
N LYS A 40 8.57 17.99 3.38
CA LYS A 40 9.67 18.86 2.92
C LYS A 40 9.22 20.27 2.59
N HIS A 41 8.02 20.44 2.03
CA HIS A 41 7.49 21.75 1.66
C HIS A 41 6.70 22.43 2.78
N GLY A 42 6.45 21.73 3.90
CA GLY A 42 5.60 22.23 4.99
C GLY A 42 4.12 22.31 4.59
N ASP A 43 3.71 21.47 3.64
CA ASP A 43 2.32 21.38 3.19
C ASP A 43 1.46 20.67 4.23
N ASP A 44 0.15 20.88 4.12
CA ASP A 44 -0.83 20.08 4.85
C ASP A 44 -0.80 18.63 4.32
N VAL A 45 -0.19 17.76 5.14
CA VAL A 45 0.00 16.34 4.86
C VAL A 45 -1.32 15.63 4.57
N GLU A 46 -2.35 15.87 5.40
CA GLU A 46 -3.65 15.20 5.26
C GLU A 46 -4.30 15.59 3.92
N LYS A 47 -4.24 16.88 3.58
CA LYS A 47 -4.76 17.40 2.32
C LYS A 47 -3.99 16.89 1.11
N ALA A 48 -2.65 16.86 1.18
CA ALA A 48 -1.80 16.39 0.09
C ALA A 48 -2.10 14.93 -0.27
N ILE A 49 -2.25 14.09 0.74
CA ILE A 49 -2.53 12.68 0.55
C ILE A 49 -3.98 12.44 0.11
N TYR A 50 -4.96 13.13 0.71
CA TYR A 50 -6.36 13.00 0.28
C TYR A 50 -6.52 13.37 -1.20
N LYS A 51 -5.83 14.44 -1.64
CA LYS A 51 -5.76 14.82 -3.05
C LYS A 51 -5.14 13.71 -3.90
N PHE A 52 -3.99 13.18 -3.49
CA PHE A 52 -3.32 12.07 -4.18
C PHE A 52 -4.24 10.85 -4.32
N CYS A 53 -4.88 10.39 -3.24
CA CYS A 53 -5.80 9.25 -3.29
C CYS A 53 -6.98 9.48 -4.22
N LYS A 54 -7.41 10.73 -4.42
CA LYS A 54 -8.56 11.06 -5.27
C LYS A 54 -8.18 11.25 -6.74
N GLU A 55 -7.02 11.84 -7.00
CA GLU A 55 -6.62 12.30 -8.34
C GLU A 55 -5.66 11.33 -9.04
N ASP A 56 -4.77 10.68 -8.29
CA ASP A 56 -3.64 9.90 -8.85
C ASP A 56 -3.80 8.38 -8.65
N VAL A 57 -4.79 7.95 -7.87
CA VAL A 57 -5.08 6.55 -7.62
C VAL A 57 -6.32 6.11 -8.42
N PRO A 58 -6.29 4.94 -9.09
CA PRO A 58 -7.45 4.42 -9.80
C PRO A 58 -8.69 4.34 -8.90
N GLY A 59 -9.86 4.68 -9.42
CA GLY A 59 -11.11 4.80 -8.66
C GLY A 59 -11.44 3.60 -7.74
N PHE A 60 -11.11 2.38 -8.17
CA PHE A 60 -11.35 1.16 -7.38
C PHE A 60 -10.38 0.96 -6.19
N LEU A 61 -9.27 1.72 -6.13
CA LEU A 61 -8.27 1.69 -5.05
C LEU A 61 -8.38 2.89 -4.10
N VAL A 62 -9.23 3.89 -4.37
CA VAL A 62 -9.33 5.11 -3.55
C VAL A 62 -9.65 4.79 -2.09
N GLU A 63 -10.63 3.92 -1.84
CA GLU A 63 -10.99 3.50 -0.48
C GLU A 63 -9.84 2.75 0.21
N MET A 64 -9.08 1.97 -0.56
CA MET A 64 -7.93 1.24 -0.07
C MET A 64 -6.76 2.18 0.24
N CYS A 65 -6.55 3.23 -0.57
CA CYS A 65 -5.60 4.30 -0.32
C CYS A 65 -5.89 4.92 1.05
N HIS A 66 -7.10 5.43 1.26
CA HIS A 66 -7.50 6.04 2.54
C HIS A 66 -7.29 5.09 3.73
N LYS A 67 -7.68 3.80 3.60
CA LYS A 67 -7.47 2.81 4.66
C LYS A 67 -6.00 2.54 4.99
N VAL A 68 -5.11 2.59 4.00
CA VAL A 68 -3.67 2.46 4.23
C VAL A 68 -3.17 3.67 5.04
N ILE A 69 -3.64 4.86 4.70
CA ILE A 69 -3.19 6.10 5.34
C ILE A 69 -3.72 6.19 6.78
N GLU A 70 -5.03 6.05 6.96
CA GLU A 70 -5.69 6.12 8.28
C GLU A 70 -5.05 5.20 9.31
N LYS A 71 -4.50 4.06 8.88
CA LYS A 71 -3.90 3.06 9.76
C LYS A 71 -2.41 3.27 10.00
N ASN A 72 -1.69 3.86 9.05
CA ASN A 72 -0.22 3.81 9.03
C ASN A 72 0.44 5.19 8.96
N ILE A 73 -0.31 6.29 8.81
CA ILE A 73 0.26 7.63 8.55
C ILE A 73 1.24 8.09 9.63
N ASP A 74 0.92 7.90 10.91
CA ASP A 74 1.80 8.29 12.02
C ASP A 74 3.11 7.50 11.99
N GLU A 75 3.03 6.19 11.73
CA GLU A 75 4.21 5.33 11.62
C GLU A 75 5.08 5.71 10.40
N ILE A 76 4.46 5.96 9.25
CA ILE A 76 5.16 6.38 8.04
C ILE A 76 5.90 7.71 8.29
N ILE A 77 5.24 8.69 8.93
CA ILE A 77 5.86 9.98 9.27
C ILE A 77 7.07 9.78 10.19
N GLU A 78 6.94 8.96 11.24
CA GLU A 78 8.04 8.70 12.16
C GLU A 78 9.23 8.00 11.48
N LYS A 79 8.97 7.09 10.54
CA LYS A 79 10.01 6.42 9.75
C LYS A 79 10.68 7.36 8.74
N LEU A 80 9.91 8.25 8.11
CA LEU A 80 10.45 9.30 7.24
C LEU A 80 11.35 10.27 8.00
N LYS A 81 10.99 10.64 9.23
CA LYS A 81 11.87 11.46 10.12
C LYS A 81 13.19 10.76 10.45
N LYS A 82 13.23 9.43 10.41
CA LYS A 82 14.45 8.61 10.58
C LYS A 82 15.20 8.36 9.27
N HIS A 83 14.74 8.95 8.16
CA HIS A 83 15.28 8.75 6.83
C HIS A 83 15.26 7.29 6.35
N GLU A 84 14.27 6.51 6.80
CA GLU A 84 14.07 5.16 6.29
C GLU A 84 13.62 5.21 4.82
N PRO A 85 14.15 4.32 3.94
CA PRO A 85 13.75 4.30 2.53
C PRO A 85 12.32 3.78 2.37
N ALA A 86 11.60 4.27 1.35
CA ALA A 86 10.19 3.94 1.14
C ALA A 86 9.91 2.43 1.05
N GLU A 87 10.81 1.66 0.43
CA GLU A 87 10.67 0.21 0.31
C GLU A 87 10.70 -0.49 1.68
N GLN A 88 11.60 -0.05 2.57
CA GLN A 88 11.64 -0.54 3.95
C GLN A 88 10.37 -0.16 4.71
N ILE A 89 9.92 1.09 4.59
CA ILE A 89 8.68 1.57 5.23
C ILE A 89 7.50 0.71 4.79
N CYS A 90 7.39 0.43 3.50
CA CYS A 90 6.29 -0.35 2.93
C CYS A 90 6.37 -1.84 3.23
N ASN A 91 7.57 -2.40 3.43
CA ASN A 91 7.77 -3.74 3.94
C ASN A 91 7.35 -3.84 5.42
N ASP A 92 7.70 -2.85 6.24
CA ASP A 92 7.40 -2.85 7.68
C ASP A 92 5.89 -2.81 7.96
N ILE A 93 5.10 -2.13 7.11
CA ILE A 93 3.62 -2.11 7.20
C ILE A 93 2.94 -3.19 6.35
N LEU A 94 3.70 -4.19 5.86
CA LEU A 94 3.21 -5.39 5.17
C LEU A 94 2.45 -5.09 3.86
N LEU A 95 2.81 -4.02 3.15
CA LEU A 95 2.25 -3.66 1.85
C LEU A 95 3.17 -4.04 0.68
N CYS A 96 4.48 -4.12 0.95
CA CYS A 96 5.45 -4.80 0.09
C CYS A 96 5.84 -6.13 0.74
N HIS A 97 5.98 -7.17 -0.09
CA HIS A 97 6.57 -8.45 0.29
C HIS A 97 7.53 -8.83 -0.84
N ASP A 98 8.78 -9.10 -0.48
CA ASP A 98 9.84 -9.55 -1.38
C ASP A 98 9.54 -10.92 -2.02
#